data_AF-A0A7J2ZE46-F1
#
_entry.id   AF-A0A7J2ZE46-F1
#
_cell.length_a   1.000
_cell.length_b   1.000
_cell.length_c   1.000
_cell.angle_alpha   90.00
_cell.angle_beta   90.00
_cell.angle_gamma   90.00
#
_symmetry.space_group_name_H-M   'P 1'
#
loop_
_entity.id
_entity.type
_entity.pdbx_description
1 polymer ?
#
loop_
_entity_poly.entity_id
_entity_poly.type
_entity_poly.pdbx_seq_one_letter_code
_entity_poly.pdbx_strand_id
1 'polypeptide(L)'
;MKCDYCKKVSDELPYKCKFCGGIFCSDHRLPENHDCIGLERYKDVKHVEFKKDVVKAAKEYETKAKVYTGRKLELRQLLLYAVILIIVLFLVYYIWNFLL
;
A
#
# COMPACT_ATOMS: atom_id res chain seq x y z
N MET A 1 -23.21 -39.50 16.38
CA MET A 1 -21.77 -39.15 16.19
C MET A 1 -21.32 -38.27 17.35
N LYS A 2 -20.05 -38.30 17.79
CA LYS A 2 -19.62 -37.57 19.01
C LYS A 2 -18.99 -36.22 18.66
N CYS A 3 -19.40 -35.15 19.32
CA CYS A 3 -18.79 -33.83 19.15
C CYS A 3 -17.41 -33.76 19.82
N ASP A 4 -16.42 -33.21 19.12
CA ASP A 4 -15.05 -33.07 19.62
C ASP A 4 -14.90 -32.02 20.73
N TYR A 5 -15.86 -31.11 20.88
CA TYR A 5 -15.88 -30.10 21.94
C TYR A 5 -16.63 -30.59 23.19
N CYS A 6 -17.97 -30.64 23.13
CA CYS A 6 -18.80 -30.96 24.30
C CYS A 6 -18.96 -32.46 24.58
N LYS A 7 -18.39 -33.34 23.74
CA LYS A 7 -18.44 -34.81 23.87
C LYS A 7 -19.84 -35.42 23.87
N LYS A 8 -20.89 -34.66 23.60
CA LYS A 8 -22.25 -35.18 23.42
C LYS A 8 -22.35 -35.98 22.13
N VAL A 9 -23.15 -37.06 22.16
CA VAL A 9 -23.52 -37.81 20.97
C VAL A 9 -24.76 -37.14 20.39
N SER A 10 -24.66 -36.66 19.16
CA SER A 10 -25.80 -36.13 18.41
C SER A 10 -26.17 -37.11 17.30
N ASP A 11 -27.47 -37.33 17.11
CA ASP A 11 -28.02 -38.06 15.96
C ASP A 11 -28.12 -37.17 14.71
N GLU A 12 -27.93 -35.86 14.89
CA GLU A 12 -27.84 -34.85 13.84
C GLU A 12 -26.56 -35.01 12.99
N LEU A 13 -26.61 -34.57 11.73
CA LEU A 13 -25.48 -34.63 10.80
C LEU A 13 -24.22 -33.94 11.37
N PRO A 14 -23.03 -34.53 11.21
CA PRO A 14 -21.79 -34.00 11.76
C PRO A 14 -21.32 -32.79 10.94
N TYR A 15 -20.88 -31.73 11.62
CA TYR A 15 -20.24 -30.59 10.96
C TYR A 15 -18.72 -30.69 11.06
N LYS A 16 -18.04 -30.73 9.91
CA LYS A 16 -16.57 -30.66 9.86
C LYS A 16 -16.11 -29.21 9.76
N CYS A 17 -15.36 -28.74 10.74
CA CYS A 17 -14.82 -27.38 10.73
C CYS A 17 -13.74 -27.23 9.65
N LYS A 18 -13.85 -26.20 8.80
CA LYS A 18 -12.88 -25.93 7.72
C LYS A 18 -11.52 -25.44 8.22
N PHE A 19 -11.47 -24.92 9.45
CA PHE A 19 -10.26 -24.32 10.02
C PHE A 19 -9.42 -25.33 10.81
N CYS A 20 -10.05 -26.13 11.68
CA CYS A 20 -9.34 -27.12 12.50
C CYS A 20 -9.54 -28.58 12.06
N GLY A 21 -10.52 -28.86 11.18
CA GLY A 21 -10.79 -30.21 10.67
C GLY A 21 -11.59 -31.13 11.61
N GLY A 22 -11.90 -30.69 12.84
CA GLY A 22 -12.67 -31.47 13.82
C GLY A 22 -14.17 -31.59 13.49
N ILE A 23 -14.85 -32.51 14.18
CA ILE A 23 -16.28 -32.79 14.03
C ILE A 23 -17.08 -32.25 15.21
N PHE A 24 -18.13 -31.47 14.90
CA PHE A 24 -18.94 -30.77 15.90
C PHE A 24 -20.44 -30.98 15.69
N CYS A 25 -21.21 -30.87 16.77
CA CYS A 25 -22.67 -30.85 16.74
C CYS A 25 -23.20 -29.47 16.31
N SER A 26 -24.51 -29.33 16.10
CA SER A 26 -25.15 -28.10 15.65
C SER A 26 -24.87 -26.88 16.53
N ASP A 27 -24.74 -27.06 17.84
CA ASP A 27 -24.42 -25.99 18.80
C ASP A 27 -22.98 -25.49 18.66
N HIS A 28 -22.06 -26.37 18.29
CA HIS A 28 -20.62 -26.10 18.22
C HIS A 28 -20.09 -26.04 16.79
N ARG A 29 -20.97 -25.98 15.78
CA ARG A 29 -20.58 -25.97 14.36
C ARG A 29 -19.82 -24.71 13.94
N LEU A 30 -20.05 -23.59 14.62
CA LEU A 30 -19.33 -22.34 14.38
C LEU A 30 -17.93 -22.40 15.02
N PRO A 31 -16.88 -21.90 14.35
CA PRO A 31 -15.52 -21.83 14.90
C PRO A 31 -15.40 -21.09 16.23
N GLU A 32 -16.26 -20.08 16.45
CA GLU A 32 -16.29 -19.29 17.69
C GLU A 32 -16.90 -20.06 18.87
N ASN A 33 -17.64 -21.14 18.60
CA ASN A 33 -18.34 -21.92 19.63
C ASN A 33 -17.51 -23.11 20.13
N HIS A 34 -16.30 -23.36 19.63
CA HIS A 34 -15.51 -24.54 20.03
C HIS A 34 -14.02 -24.28 20.22
N ASP A 35 -13.64 -23.03 20.55
CA ASP A 35 -12.24 -22.63 20.73
C ASP A 35 -11.35 -23.04 19.54
N CYS A 36 -11.80 -22.71 18.33
CA CYS A 36 -11.17 -23.17 17.11
C CYS A 36 -9.76 -22.57 16.92
N ILE A 37 -8.73 -23.37 17.15
CA ILE A 37 -7.32 -23.00 16.96
C ILE A 37 -7.03 -22.51 15.51
N GLY A 38 -7.73 -23.08 14.52
CA GLY A 38 -7.57 -22.66 13.13
C GLY A 38 -8.14 -21.27 12.84
N LEU A 39 -9.11 -20.80 13.64
CA LEU A 39 -9.70 -19.46 13.49
C LEU A 39 -8.72 -18.38 13.93
N GLU A 40 -8.04 -18.59 15.06
CA GLU A 40 -7.06 -17.65 15.60
C GLU A 40 -5.92 -17.43 14.59
N ARG A 41 -5.34 -18.51 14.07
CA ARG A 41 -4.32 -18.46 13.01
C ARG A 41 -4.81 -17.73 11.75
N TYR A 42 -6.06 -17.95 11.36
CA TYR A 42 -6.63 -17.28 10.18
C TYR A 42 -6.75 -15.76 10.41
N LYS A 43 -7.19 -15.34 11.60
CA LYS A 43 -7.28 -13.92 11.98
C LYS A 43 -5.91 -13.26 11.96
N ASP A 44 -4.88 -13.92 12.50
CA ASP A 44 -3.50 -13.40 12.50
C ASP A 44 -2.97 -13.17 11.09
N VAL A 45 -3.13 -14.17 10.20
CA VAL A 45 -2.71 -14.05 8.80
C VAL A 45 -3.42 -12.88 8.11
N LYS A 46 -4.74 -12.76 8.30
CA LYS A 46 -5.51 -11.66 7.71
C LYS A 46 -5.10 -10.28 8.21
N HIS A 47 -4.80 -10.14 9.49
CA HIS A 47 -4.28 -8.88 10.04
C HIS A 47 -2.91 -8.50 9.46
N VAL A 48 -2.03 -9.48 9.28
CA VAL A 48 -0.70 -9.26 8.68
C VAL A 48 -0.82 -8.89 7.20
N GLU A 49 -1.69 -9.55 6.43
CA GLU A 49 -1.98 -9.22 5.03
C GLU A 49 -2.46 -7.77 4.90
N PHE A 50 -3.50 -7.40 5.64
CA PHE A 50 -4.05 -6.04 5.61
C PHE A 50 -3.01 -4.98 5.97
N LYS A 51 -2.18 -5.22 6.99
CA LYS A 51 -1.11 -4.30 7.38
C LYS A 51 -0.10 -4.08 6.24
N LYS A 52 0.25 -5.12 5.49
CA LYS A 52 1.16 -4.99 4.33
C LYS A 52 0.54 -4.14 3.24
N ASP A 53 -0.75 -4.33 2.95
CA ASP A 53 -1.45 -3.59 1.91
C ASP A 53 -1.55 -2.10 2.26
N VAL A 54 -1.86 -1.77 3.52
CA VAL A 54 -1.88 -0.38 4.02
C VAL A 54 -0.50 0.27 3.91
N VAL A 55 0.56 -0.43 4.34
CA VAL A 55 1.94 0.10 4.28
C VAL A 55 2.37 0.33 2.82
N LYS A 56 2.02 -0.59 1.91
CA LYS A 56 2.33 -0.44 0.49
C LYS A 56 1.61 0.77 -0.11
N ALA A 57 0.32 0.94 0.18
CA ALA A 57 -0.46 2.08 -0.29
C ALA A 57 0.07 3.42 0.23
N ALA A 58 0.45 3.50 1.52
CA ALA A 58 1.05 4.69 2.10
C ALA A 58 2.38 5.06 1.39
N LYS A 59 3.26 4.07 1.17
CA LYS A 59 4.52 4.28 0.46
C LYS A 59 4.31 4.74 -0.98
N GLU A 60 3.32 4.17 -1.68
CA GLU A 60 2.96 4.59 -3.05
C GLU A 60 2.42 6.03 -3.09
N TYR A 61 1.62 6.42 -2.10
CA TYR A 61 1.14 7.80 -1.99
C TYR A 61 2.31 8.78 -1.76
N GLU A 62 3.21 8.46 -0.83
CA GLU A 62 4.40 9.28 -0.56
C GLU A 62 5.30 9.42 -1.80
N THR A 63 5.53 8.34 -2.56
CA THR A 63 6.34 8.43 -3.78
C THR A 63 5.68 9.29 -4.83
N LYS A 64 4.37 9.16 -5.05
CA LYS A 64 3.62 10.02 -5.99
C LYS A 64 3.61 11.49 -5.55
N ALA A 65 3.45 11.76 -4.26
CA ALA A 65 3.49 13.11 -3.71
C ALA A 65 4.86 13.78 -3.98
N LYS A 66 5.97 13.07 -3.75
CA LYS A 66 7.33 13.57 -4.03
C LYS A 66 7.57 13.89 -5.52
N VAL A 67 6.99 13.12 -6.43
CA VAL A 67 7.09 13.37 -7.88
C VAL A 67 6.36 14.67 -8.26
N TYR A 68 5.18 14.93 -7.68
CA TYR A 68 4.43 16.15 -7.95
C TYR A 68 5.17 17.41 -7.48
N THR A 69 5.91 17.33 -6.37
CA THR A 69 6.66 18.48 -5.81
C THR A 69 7.90 18.87 -6.62
N GLY A 70 8.25 18.14 -7.69
CA GLY A 70 9.57 18.23 -8.35
C GLY A 70 9.75 19.20 -9.52
N ARG A 71 8.74 19.98 -9.96
CA ARG A 71 8.92 20.95 -11.06
C ARG A 71 9.19 22.36 -10.54
N LYS A 72 10.46 22.66 -10.27
CA LYS A 72 10.94 24.02 -10.04
C LYS A 72 11.82 24.43 -11.22
N LEU A 73 11.36 25.37 -12.04
CA LEU A 73 12.22 26.04 -13.02
C LEU A 73 13.16 26.94 -12.22
N GLU A 74 14.45 26.61 -12.22
CA GLU A 74 15.42 27.26 -11.34
C GLU A 74 15.67 28.71 -11.80
N LEU A 75 15.44 29.69 -10.92
CA LEU A 75 15.71 31.12 -11.15
C LEU A 75 17.13 31.36 -11.70
N ARG A 76 18.08 30.50 -11.31
CA ARG A 76 19.46 30.47 -11.82
C ARG A 76 19.54 30.24 -13.34
N GLN A 77 18.71 29.38 -13.91
CA GLN A 77 18.68 29.15 -15.36
C GLN A 77 18.17 30.38 -16.11
N LEU A 78 17.16 31.06 -15.58
CA LEU A 78 16.65 32.31 -16.16
C LEU A 78 17.70 33.42 -16.13
N LEU A 79 18.43 33.56 -15.02
CA LEU A 79 19.52 34.54 -14.90
C LEU A 79 20.65 34.28 -15.91
N LEU A 80 21.03 33.01 -16.13
CA LEU A 80 22.04 32.66 -17.14
C LEU A 80 21.60 33.05 -18.56
N TYR A 81 20.36 32.74 -18.94
CA TYR A 81 19.85 33.12 -20.26
C TYR A 81 19.77 34.64 -20.43
N ALA A 82 19.37 35.39 -19.39
CA ALA A 82 19.34 36.85 -19.43
C ALA A 82 20.75 37.45 -19.65
N VAL A 83 21.77 36.93 -18.95
CA VAL A 83 23.16 37.38 -19.12
C VAL A 83 23.66 37.10 -20.54
N ILE A 84 23.40 35.91 -21.09
CA ILE A 84 23.78 35.57 -22.47
C ILE A 84 23.12 36.51 -23.47
N LEU A 85 21.83 36.80 -23.31
CA LEU A 85 21.10 37.72 -24.19
C LEU A 85 21.67 39.14 -24.16
N ILE A 86 22.02 39.66 -22.96
CA ILE A 86 22.64 40.98 -22.81
C ILE A 86 24.00 41.02 -23.53
N ILE A 87 24.82 39.97 -23.38
CA ILE A 87 26.12 39.88 -24.05
C ILE A 87 25.95 39.88 -25.58
N VAL A 88 25.00 39.10 -26.11
CA VAL A 88 24.75 39.06 -27.56
C VAL A 88 24.29 40.42 -28.09
N LEU A 89 23.36 41.08 -27.41
CA LEU A 89 22.90 42.42 -27.81
C LEU A 89 24.04 43.44 -27.77
N PHE A 90 24.89 43.38 -26.75
CA PHE A 90 26.07 44.22 -26.63
C PHE A 90 27.05 43.98 -27.79
N LEU A 91 27.35 42.73 -28.11
CA LEU A 91 28.22 42.39 -29.24
C LEU A 91 27.64 42.88 -30.56
N VAL A 92 26.33 42.69 -30.80
CA VAL A 92 25.66 43.19 -32.01
C VAL A 92 25.75 44.71 -32.10
N TYR A 93 25.52 45.43 -31.01
CA TYR A 93 25.65 46.89 -30.95
C TYR A 93 27.08 47.34 -31.27
N TYR A 94 28.09 46.71 -30.66
CA TYR A 94 29.49 47.05 -30.90
C TYR A 94 29.91 46.76 -32.33
N ILE A 95 29.50 45.62 -32.89
CA ILE A 95 29.77 45.27 -34.28
C ILE A 95 29.11 46.29 -35.20
N TRP A 96 27.83 46.63 -34.98
CA TRP A 96 27.12 47.64 -35.77
C TRP A 96 27.81 49.00 -35.73
N ASN A 97 28.18 49.48 -34.53
CA ASN A 97 28.81 50.78 -34.33
C ASN A 97 30.27 50.84 -34.80
N PHE A 98 30.95 49.70 -34.92
CA PHE A 98 32.34 49.64 -35.37
C PHE A 98 32.45 49.41 -36.89
N LEU A 99 31.49 48.73 -37.51
CA LEU A 99 31.48 48.46 -38.96
C LEU A 99 30.84 49.58 -39.80
N LEU A 100 30.09 50.51 -39.20
CA LEU A 100 29.35 51.58 -39.87
C LEU A 100 29.76 52.95 -39.33
#